data_AF-A0A2A4Y3X8-F1
#
_entry.id   AF-A0A2A4Y3X8-F1
#
_cell.length_a   1.000
_cell.length_b   1.000
_cell.length_c   1.000
_cell.angle_alpha   90.00
_cell.angle_beta   90.00
_cell.angle_gamma   90.00
#
_symmetry.space_group_name_H-M   'P 1'
#
loop_
_entity.id
_entity.type
_entity.pdbx_description
1 polymer ?
#
loop_
_entity_poly.entity_id
_entity_poly.type
_entity_poly.pdbx_seq_one_letter_code
_entity_poly.pdbx_strand_id
1 'polypeptide(L)' 'MEIFTQYIITFGWALTAAVSMAIAIGVGLKIFTWISPLNEWDEVKNGNLGMAAILVSVILGMAIVVALTINARL' A
#
# COMPACT_ATOMS: atom_id res chain seq x y z
N MET A 1 2.01 -35.24 11.77
CA MET A 1 2.08 -33.99 12.56
C MET A 1 2.77 -32.84 11.82
N GLU A 2 3.29 -33.04 10.59
CA GLU A 2 3.95 -31.95 9.84
C GLU A 2 2.99 -31.03 9.09
N ILE A 3 1.91 -31.57 8.50
CA ILE A 3 0.96 -30.80 7.68
C ILE A 3 0.24 -29.70 8.48
N PHE A 4 -0.20 -29.99 9.71
CA PHE A 4 -0.89 -29.01 10.55
C PHE A 4 0.03 -27.83 10.90
N THR A 5 1.29 -28.12 11.25
CA THR A 5 2.32 -27.09 11.50
C THR A 5 2.60 -26.27 10.24
N GLN A 6 2.64 -26.90 9.06
CA GLN A 6 2.81 -26.18 7.80
C GLN A 6 1.66 -25.20 7.53
N TYR A 7 0.40 -25.60 7.75
CA TYR A 7 -0.74 -24.68 7.59
C TYR A 7 -0.64 -23.46 8.51
N ILE A 8 -0.26 -23.65 9.77
CA ILE A 8 -0.08 -22.53 10.72
C ILE A 8 1.05 -21.59 10.25
N ILE A 9 2.16 -22.14 9.78
CA ILE A 9 3.29 -21.34 9.27
C ILE A 9 2.88 -20.56 8.02
N THR A 10 2.21 -21.19 7.05
CA THR A 10 1.71 -20.53 5.84
C THR A 10 0.72 -19.42 6.19
N PHE A 11 -0.18 -19.66 7.14
CA PHE A 11 -1.11 -18.64 7.62
C PHE A 11 -0.38 -17.47 8.30
N GLY A 12 0.65 -17.75 9.11
CA GLY A 12 1.49 -16.72 9.73
C GLY A 12 2.22 -15.84 8.71
N TRP A 13 2.75 -16.43 7.65
CA TRP A 13 3.37 -15.68 6.55
C TRP A 13 2.36 -14.84 5.77
N ALA A 14 1.17 -15.39 5.48
CA ALA A 14 0.10 -14.65 4.81
C ALA A 14 -0.35 -13.43 5.63
N LEU A 15 -0.51 -13.59 6.94
CA LEU A 15 -0.83 -12.50 7.85
C LEU A 15 0.27 -11.43 7.87
N THR A 16 1.53 -11.86 7.98
CA THR A 16 2.68 -10.95 7.98
C THR A 16 2.76 -10.13 6.68
N ALA A 17 2.51 -10.76 5.54
CA ALA A 17 2.47 -10.09 4.23
C ALA A 17 1.31 -9.08 4.13
N ALA A 18 0.11 -9.43 4.62
CA ALA A 18 -1.03 -8.52 4.62
C ALA A 18 -0.77 -7.28 5.50
N VAL A 19 -0.22 -7.48 6.70
CA VAL A 19 0.09 -6.39 7.63
C VAL A 19 1.18 -5.48 7.07
N SER A 20 2.27 -6.04 6.53
CA SER A 20 3.35 -5.24 5.96
C SER A 20 2.87 -4.41 4.75
N MET A 21 1.97 -4.97 3.92
CA MET A 21 1.38 -4.25 2.80
C MET A 21 0.52 -3.06 3.24
N ALA A 22 -0.32 -3.24 4.26
CA ALA A 22 -1.13 -2.15 4.80
C ALA A 22 -0.25 -1.01 5.35
N ILE A 23 0.83 -1.36 6.07
CA ILE A 23 1.78 -0.38 6.61
C ILE A 23 2.52 0.35 5.48
N ALA A 24 2.98 -0.37 4.46
CA ALA A 24 3.74 0.23 3.35
C ALA A 24 2.93 1.30 2.61
N ILE A 25 1.67 1.01 2.26
CA ILE A 25 0.78 1.96 1.60
C ILE A 25 0.48 3.14 2.53
N GLY A 26 0.18 2.90 3.81
CA GLY A 26 -0.12 3.96 4.77
C GLY A 26 1.06 4.91 5.00
N VAL A 27 2.27 4.38 5.13
CA VAL A 27 3.49 5.19 5.27
C VAL A 27 3.77 5.98 3.99
N GLY A 28 3.64 5.34 2.83
CA GLY A 28 3.84 5.99 1.54
C GLY A 28 2.90 7.19 1.34
N LEU A 29 1.61 7.01 1.61
CA LEU A 29 0.63 8.09 1.54
C LEU A 29 0.92 9.21 2.54
N LYS A 30 1.32 8.86 3.77
CA LYS A 30 1.66 9.87 4.79
C LYS A 30 2.87 10.71 4.37
N ILE A 31 3.88 10.09 3.76
CA ILE A 31 5.06 10.81 3.24
C ILE A 31 4.65 11.72 2.08
N PHE A 32 3.81 11.23 1.17
CA PHE A 32 3.28 12.03 0.08
C PHE A 32 2.56 13.29 0.59
N THR A 33 1.58 13.11 1.48
CA THR A 33 0.83 14.22 2.11
C THR A 33 1.72 15.17 2.91
N TRP A 34 2.82 14.69 3.47
CA TRP A 34 3.75 15.54 4.22
C TRP A 34 4.64 16.40 3.31
N ILE A 35 5.01 15.89 2.14
CA ILE A 35 5.83 16.62 1.16
C ILE A 35 4.98 17.61 0.34
N SER A 36 3.71 17.29 0.11
CA SER A 36 2.81 18.12 -0.67
C SER A 36 2.59 19.49 -0.03
N PRO A 37 2.71 20.58 -0.80
CA PRO A 37 2.50 21.94 -0.30
C PRO A 37 1.02 22.30 -0.08
N LEU A 38 0.09 21.44 -0.52
CA LEU A 38 -1.35 21.65 -0.53
C LEU A 38 -2.03 20.47 0.19
N ASN A 39 -3.21 20.67 0.78
CA ASN A 39 -3.98 19.57 1.36
C ASN A 39 -4.77 18.85 0.25
N GLU A 40 -4.28 17.69 -0.16
CA GLU A 40 -4.83 16.98 -1.31
C GLU A 40 -6.25 16.47 -1.05
N TRP A 41 -6.51 16.06 0.19
CA TRP A 41 -7.84 15.59 0.59
C TRP A 41 -8.87 16.71 0.57
N ASP A 42 -8.48 17.94 0.89
CA ASP A 42 -9.38 19.09 0.81
C ASP A 42 -9.59 19.55 -0.64
N GLU A 43 -8.55 19.49 -1.48
CA GLU A 43 -8.67 19.77 -2.92
C GLU A 43 -9.57 18.76 -3.64
N VAL A 44 -9.49 17.48 -3.30
CA VAL A 44 -10.41 16.46 -3.84
C VAL A 44 -11.84 16.70 -3.38
N LYS A 45 -12.06 17.06 -2.11
CA LYS A 45 -13.41 17.41 -1.61
C LYS A 45 -13.99 18.64 -2.31
N ASN A 46 -13.13 19.60 -2.67
CA ASN A 46 -13.51 20.80 -3.42
C ASN A 46 -13.73 20.53 -4.93
N GLY A 47 -13.64 19.26 -5.37
CA GLY A 47 -13.93 18.87 -6.75
C GLY A 47 -12.76 18.98 -7.72
N ASN A 48 -11.52 19.13 -7.23
CA ASN A 48 -10.34 19.15 -8.08
C ASN A 48 -10.02 17.74 -8.61
N LEU A 49 -10.52 17.44 -9.80
CA LEU A 49 -10.28 16.17 -10.50
C LEU A 49 -8.79 15.93 -10.80
N GLY A 50 -7.99 16.98 -11.00
CA GLY A 50 -6.55 16.86 -11.20
C GLY A 50 -5.85 16.29 -9.98
N MET A 51 -6.21 16.81 -8.79
CA MET A 51 -5.66 16.29 -7.53
C MET A 51 -6.14 14.85 -7.26
N ALA A 52 -7.40 14.53 -7.59
CA ALA A 52 -7.90 13.16 -7.48
C ALA A 52 -7.10 12.18 -8.35
N ALA A 53 -6.79 12.57 -9.60
CA ALA A 53 -6.00 11.74 -10.52
C ALA A 53 -4.57 11.51 -10.00
N ILE A 54 -3.93 12.53 -9.42
CA ILE A 54 -2.60 12.41 -8.81
C ILE A 54 -2.65 11.45 -7.61
N LEU A 55 -3.60 11.61 -6.70
CA LEU A 55 -3.75 10.71 -5.54
C LEU A 55 -3.94 9.25 -5.96
N VAL A 56 -4.81 9.00 -6.94
CA VAL A 56 -5.01 7.65 -7.51
C VAL A 56 -3.70 7.12 -8.12
N SER A 57 -2.97 7.96 -8.85
CA SER A 57 -1.69 7.57 -9.47
C SER A 57 -0.64 7.18 -8.43
N VAL A 58 -0.56 7.92 -7.31
CA VAL A 58 0.34 7.60 -6.19
C VAL A 58 -0.03 6.27 -5.55
N ILE A 59 -1.33 6.04 -5.28
CA ILE A 59 -1.82 4.78 -4.70
C ILE A 59 -1.51 3.60 -5.64
N LEU A 60 -1.81 3.73 -6.94
CA LEU A 60 -1.53 2.69 -7.93
C LEU A 60 -0.04 2.44 -8.08
N GLY A 61 0.78 3.49 -8.12
CA GLY A 61 2.24 3.36 -8.19
C GLY A 61 2.80 2.58 -6.99
N MET A 62 2.36 2.90 -5.77
CA MET A 62 2.76 2.16 -4.57
C MET A 62 2.29 0.70 -4.62
N ALA A 63 1.05 0.45 -5.04
CA ALA A 63 0.52 -0.90 -5.17
C ALA A 63 1.34 -1.74 -6.18
N ILE A 64 1.73 -1.15 -7.32
CA ILE A 64 2.56 -1.82 -8.33
C ILE A 64 3.95 -2.12 -7.75
N VAL A 65 4.59 -1.17 -7.07
CA VAL A 65 5.91 -1.40 -6.46
C VAL A 65 5.85 -2.57 -5.48
N VAL A 66 4.83 -2.63 -4.62
CA VAL A 66 4.65 -3.74 -3.67
C VAL A 66 4.37 -5.07 -4.39
N ALA A 67 3.53 -5.06 -5.42
CA ALA A 67 3.24 -6.26 -6.20
C ALA A 67 4.51 -6.82 -6.87
N LEU A 68 5.36 -5.94 -7.41
CA LEU A 68 6.61 -6.32 -8.05
C LEU A 68 7.67 -6.79 -7.04
N THR A 69 7.74 -6.21 -5.84
CA THR A 69 8.73 -6.63 -4.83
C THR A 69 8.43 -8.00 -4.24
N ILE A 70 7.16 -8.36 -4.07
CA ILE A 70 6.77 -9.70 -3.59
C ILE A 70 7.03 -10.76 -4.66
N ASN A 71 6.87 -10.42 -5.94
CA ASN A 71 7.05 -11.36 -7.06
C ASN A 71 8.52 -11.53 -7.48
N ALA A 72 9.42 -10.61 -7.12
CA ALA A 72 10.82 -10.62 -7.57
C ALA A 72 11.73 -11.63 -6.83
N ARG A 73 11.20 -12.45 -5.90
CA ARG A 73 12.03 -13.36 -5.09
C ARG A 73 11.35 -14.66 -4.64
N LEU A 74 10.55 -15.29 -5.50
CA LEU A 74 10.13 -16.69 -5.38
C LEU A 74 10.48 -17.46 -6.66
#